data_AF-A0A920UM45-F1
#
_entry.id   AF-A0A920UM45-F1
#
_cell.length_a   1.000
_cell.length_b   1.000
_cell.length_c   1.000
_cell.angle_alpha   90.00
_cell.angle_beta   90.00
_cell.angle_gamma   90.00
#
_symmetry.space_group_name_H-M   'P 1'
#
loop_
_entity.id
_entity.type
_entity.pdbx_description
1 polymer ?
#
loop_
_entity_poly.entity_id
_entity_poly.type
_entity_poly.pdbx_seq_one_letter_code
_entity_poly.pdbx_strand_id
1 'polypeptide(L)' 'MQAHEGEEASAVGICAVLRQEDRITSTHRSLGHSIAKGMDIRGMMAELFGKSNGVCHGKVVECIWQILNLE' A
#
# COMPACT_ATOMS: atom_id res chain seq x y z
N MET A 1 -2.14 13.24 -3.78
CA MET A 1 -1.52 12.31 -2.81
C MET A 1 -2.12 12.63 -1.45
N GLN A 2 -2.82 11.68 -0.81
CA GLN A 2 -3.36 11.91 0.54
C GLN A 2 -2.27 11.59 1.56
N ALA A 3 -1.95 12.56 2.39
CA ALA A 3 -0.93 12.42 3.42
C ALA A 3 -1.45 11.53 4.56
N HIS A 4 -0.62 10.58 5.00
CA HIS A 4 -0.82 9.75 6.20
C HIS A 4 -0.15 10.35 7.44
N GLU A 5 0.31 11.60 7.33
CA GLU A 5 0.98 12.35 8.39
C GLU A 5 0.11 12.36 9.66
N GLY A 6 0.66 11.81 10.76
CA GLY A 6 -0.04 11.70 12.05
C GLY A 6 -0.84 10.41 12.28
N GLU A 7 -1.06 9.57 11.25
CA GLU A 7 -1.79 8.28 11.36
C GLU A 7 -0.91 7.05 11.16
N GLU A 8 0.39 7.26 11.00
CA GLU A 8 1.41 6.23 10.74
C GLU A 8 1.43 5.16 11.84
N ALA A 9 1.23 5.55 13.11
CA ALA A 9 1.19 4.64 14.24
C ALA A 9 0.03 3.63 14.15
N SER A 10 -1.12 4.03 13.59
CA SER A 10 -2.27 3.13 13.40
C SER A 10 -1.96 2.08 12.34
N ALA A 11 -1.39 2.51 11.20
CA ALA A 11 -1.02 1.62 10.10
C ALA A 11 0.07 0.62 10.51
N VAL A 12 1.12 1.09 11.21
CA VAL A 12 2.21 0.24 11.71
C VAL A 12 1.73 -0.67 12.83
N GLY A 13 0.92 -0.17 13.77
CA GLY A 13 0.40 -0.95 14.89
C GLY A 13 -0.42 -2.15 14.42
N ILE A 14 -1.29 -1.95 13.43
CA ILE A 14 -2.06 -3.04 12.81
C ILE A 14 -1.17 -3.98 12.00
N CYS A 15 -0.24 -3.46 11.19
CA CYS A 15 0.66 -4.32 10.42
C CYS A 15 1.63 -5.14 11.30
N ALA A 16 1.94 -4.66 12.51
CA ALA A 16 2.82 -5.36 13.45
C ALA A 16 2.18 -6.58 14.11
N VAL A 17 0.85 -6.63 14.22
CA VAL A 17 0.11 -7.77 14.78
C VAL A 17 -0.51 -8.68 13.71
N LEU A 18 -0.57 -8.21 12.47
CA LEU A 18 -1.06 -9.01 11.34
C LEU A 18 0.03 -9.94 10.81
N ARG A 19 -0.39 -11.12 10.39
CA ARG A 19 0.45 -12.05 9.63
C ARG A 19 0.59 -11.55 8.20
N GLN A 20 1.64 -12.03 7.54
CA GLN A 20 1.97 -11.65 6.16
C GLN A 20 0.88 -12.07 5.16
N GLU A 21 0.15 -13.13 5.51
CA GLU A 21 -0.96 -13.74 4.78
C GLU A 21 -2.33 -13.05 5.07
N ASP A 22 -2.42 -12.21 6.10
CA ASP A 22 -3.66 -11.50 6.41
C ASP A 22 -3.92 -10.38 5.39
N ARG A 23 -5.17 -10.21 4.96
CA ARG A 23 -5.57 -9.18 3.99
C ARG A 23 -6.07 -7.92 4.70
N ILE A 24 -5.63 -6.74 4.25
CA ILE A 24 -6.09 -5.44 4.78
C ILE A 24 -6.85 -4.71 3.69
N THR A 25 -8.11 -4.34 3.95
CA THR A 25 -8.86 -3.45 3.05
C THR A 25 -8.73 -2.02 3.52
N SER A 26 -8.40 -1.11 2.61
CA SER A 26 -8.34 0.31 2.89
C SER A 26 -8.84 1.09 1.70
N THR A 27 -9.51 2.21 1.98
CA THR A 27 -10.15 3.02 0.95
C THR A 27 -9.18 4.09 0.44
N HIS A 28 -9.59 5.36 0.48
CA HIS A 28 -8.89 6.53 -0.05
C HIS A 28 -7.54 6.85 0.60
N ARG A 29 -7.26 6.27 1.77
CA ARG A 29 -6.05 6.50 2.57
C ARG A 29 -5.29 5.19 2.84
N SER A 30 -4.93 4.50 1.78
CA SER A 30 -4.38 3.14 1.83
C SER A 30 -2.86 3.08 1.67
N LEU A 31 -2.22 4.18 1.29
CA LEU A 31 -0.78 4.22 1.01
C LEU A 31 0.08 3.91 2.25
N GLY A 32 -0.29 4.45 3.41
CA GLY A 32 0.41 4.20 4.68
C GLY A 32 0.30 2.74 5.13
N HIS A 33 -0.90 2.16 5.03
CA HIS A 33 -1.13 0.73 5.29
C HIS A 33 -0.31 -0.16 4.35
N SER A 34 -0.17 0.27 3.10
CA SER A 34 0.59 -0.45 2.09
C SER A 34 2.09 -0.51 2.37
N ILE A 35 2.65 0.63 2.76
CA ILE A 35 4.06 0.74 3.15
C ILE A 35 4.29 -0.06 4.45
N ALA A 36 3.41 0.07 5.44
CA ALA A 36 3.50 -0.64 6.71
C ALA A 36 3.40 -2.17 6.56
N LYS A 37 2.65 -2.66 5.57
CA LYS A 37 2.53 -4.09 5.22
C LYS A 37 3.79 -4.63 4.52
N GLY A 38 4.67 -3.75 4.02
CA GLY A 38 5.91 -4.12 3.34
C GLY A 38 5.84 -4.12 1.82
N MET A 39 4.94 -3.35 1.20
CA MET A 39 5.01 -3.14 -0.25
C MET A 39 6.29 -2.42 -0.66
N ASP A 40 6.83 -2.76 -1.83
CA ASP A 40 8.00 -2.09 -2.39
C ASP A 40 7.71 -0.60 -2.66
N ILE A 41 8.38 0.25 -1.90
CA ILE A 41 8.24 1.71 -1.98
C ILE A 41 8.68 2.22 -3.36
N ARG A 42 9.66 1.58 -4.00
CA ARG A 42 10.16 2.01 -5.31
C ARG A 42 9.12 1.77 -6.40
N GLY A 43 8.54 0.57 -6.43
CA GLY A 43 7.44 0.23 -7.30
C GLY A 43 6.20 1.09 -7.04
N MET A 44 5.85 1.34 -5.78
CA MET A 44 4.72 2.21 -5.41
C MET A 44 4.92 3.68 -5.83
N MET A 45 6.16 4.19 -5.75
CA MET A 45 6.50 5.50 -6.28
C MET A 45 6.45 5.52 -7.81
N ALA A 46 6.95 4.48 -8.49
CA ALA A 46 6.82 4.37 -9.95
C ALA A 46 5.35 4.41 -10.40
N GLU A 47 4.45 3.75 -9.66
CA GLU A 47 3.00 3.82 -9.84
C GLU A 47 2.45 5.24 -9.66
N LEU A 48 2.85 5.95 -8.59
CA LEU A 48 2.45 7.34 -8.32
C LEU A 48 2.88 8.29 -9.44
N PHE A 49 4.03 8.03 -10.05
CA PHE A 49 4.56 8.79 -11.17
C PHE A 49 4.05 8.29 -12.54
N GLY A 50 3.14 7.32 -12.58
CA GLY A 50 2.58 6.78 -13.83
C GLY A 50 3.61 6.07 -14.71
N LYS A 51 4.70 5.55 -14.12
CA LYS A 51 5.71 4.80 -14.87
C LYS A 51 5.26 3.36 -15.09
N SER A 52 5.55 2.85 -16.28
CA SER A 52 5.24 1.47 -16.69
C SER A 52 6.04 0.40 -15.93
N ASN A 53 7.07 0.77 -15.18
CA ASN A 53 7.89 -0.13 -14.36
C ASN A 53 7.39 -0.28 -12.91
N GLY A 54 6.21 0.27 -12.58
CA GLY A 54 5.61 0.06 -11.27
C GLY A 54 4.98 -1.33 -11.15
N VAL A 55 4.66 -1.72 -9.91
CA VAL A 55 4.17 -3.07 -9.56
C VAL A 55 2.84 -3.42 -10.25
N CYS A 56 2.06 -2.41 -10.67
CA CYS A 56 0.74 -2.51 -11.29
C CYS A 56 0.63 -1.78 -12.64
N HIS A 57 1.78 -1.50 -13.28
CA HIS A 57 1.86 -0.86 -14.59
C HIS A 57 1.23 0.55 -14.66
N GLY A 58 1.36 1.36 -13.61
CA GLY A 58 0.91 2.76 -13.59
C GLY A 58 -0.51 2.98 -13.04
N LYS A 59 -1.09 1.99 -12.34
CA LYS A 59 -2.34 2.04 -11.59
C LYS A 59 -2.11 1.98 -10.08
N VAL A 60 -1.93 3.15 -9.46
CA VAL A 60 -1.82 3.29 -7.98
C VAL A 60 -2.96 2.60 -7.22
N VAL A 61 -4.20 2.74 -7.68
CA VAL A 61 -5.37 2.19 -6.99
C VAL A 61 -5.36 0.66 -7.03
N GLU A 62 -4.95 0.06 -8.15
CA GLU A 62 -4.89 -1.41 -8.29
C GLU A 62 -3.81 -2.03 -7.40
N CYS A 63 -2.70 -1.33 -7.16
CA CYS A 63 -1.66 -1.80 -6.24
C CYS A 63 -2.09 -1.82 -4.78
N ILE A 64 -2.95 -0.89 -4.38
CA ILE A 64 -3.61 -0.96 -3.08
C ILE A 64 -4.53 -2.18 -3.00
N TRP A 65 -5.24 -2.51 -4.09
CA TRP A 65 -6.07 -3.72 -4.17
C TRP A 65 -5.27 -5.02 -4.19
N GLN A 66 -3.99 -5.00 -4.55
CA GLN A 66 -3.14 -6.19 -4.53
C GLN A 66 -2.86 -6.68 -3.10
N ILE A 67 -2.92 -5.81 -2.09
CA ILE A 67 -2.88 -6.21 -0.65
C ILE A 67 -4.15 -6.97 -0.23
N LEU A 68 -5.25 -6.78 -0.96
CA LEU A 68 -6.54 -7.44 -0.72
C LEU A 68 -6.71 -8.78 -1.43
N ASN A 69 -5.99 -8.99 -2.53
CA ASN A 69 -6.05 -10.21 -3.34
C ASN A 69 -4.65 -10.54 -3.87
N LEU A 70 -3.85 -11.23 -3.07
CA LEU A 70 -2.85 -12.14 -3.62
C LEU A 70 -3.60 -13.44 -3.98
N GLU A 71 -4.01 -13.53 -5.24
CA GLU A 71 -3.83 -14.72 -6.07
C GLU A 71 -2.72 -14.43 -7.09
#